data_AF-A0A5C8C0W0-F1
#
_entry.id   AF-A0A5C8C0W0-F1
#
_cell.length_a   1.000
_cell.length_b   1.000
_cell.length_c   1.000
_cell.angle_alpha   90.00
_cell.angle_beta   90.00
_cell.angle_gamma   90.00
#
_symmetry.space_group_name_H-M   'P 1'
#
loop_
_entity.id
_entity.type
_entity.pdbx_description
1 polymer ?
#
loop_
_entity_poly.entity_id
_entity_poly.type
_entity_poly.pdbx_seq_one_letter_code
_entity_poly.pdbx_strand_id
1 'polypeptide(L)' 'MIHVRVDEQIKNNAGQALAAMGLSISDAVRLLLTRVAADQQFPFALKVPNETTLRAMQEADSIINARFNTAEALFNALEK' A
#
# COMPACT_ATOMS: atom_id res chain seq x y z
N MET A 1 1.56 -24.21 -1.24
CA MET A 1 1.98 -23.59 -2.52
C MET A 1 1.11 -22.37 -2.78
N ILE A 2 1.69 -21.27 -3.25
CA ILE A 2 0.96 -20.05 -3.61
C ILE A 2 0.65 -20.12 -5.11
N HIS A 3 -0.62 -19.92 -5.48
CA HIS A 3 -1.04 -19.81 -6.88
C HIS A 3 -1.50 -18.37 -7.12
N VAL A 4 -0.79 -17.66 -7.99
CA VAL A 4 -1.13 -16.29 -8.39
C VAL A 4 -1.39 -16.27 -9.89
N ARG A 5 -2.54 -15.73 -10.29
CA ARG A 5 -2.82 -15.50 -11.71
C ARG A 5 -2.07 -14.25 -12.16
N VAL A 6 -1.26 -14.39 -13.18
CA VAL A 6 -0.50 -13.30 -13.79
C VAL A 6 -0.60 -13.47 -15.30
N ASP A 7 -0.67 -12.36 -16.01
CA ASP A 7 -0.59 -12.35 -17.46
C ASP A 7 0.71 -13.04 -17.94
N GLU A 8 0.61 -13.77 -19.05
CA GLU A 8 1.72 -14.58 -19.55
C GLU A 8 2.92 -13.72 -19.98
N GLN A 9 2.67 -12.56 -20.60
CA GLN A 9 3.73 -11.65 -21.00
C GLN A 9 4.45 -11.08 -19.78
N ILE A 10 3.70 -10.69 -18.74
CA ILE A 10 4.28 -10.19 -17.49
C ILE A 10 5.13 -11.29 -16.83
N LYS A 11 4.62 -12.52 -16.77
CA LYS A 11 5.34 -13.67 -16.19
C LYS A 11 6.65 -13.93 -16.93
N ASN A 12 6.63 -13.92 -18.26
CA ASN A 12 7.81 -14.16 -19.08
C ASN A 12 8.85 -13.05 -18.91
N ASN A 13 8.44 -11.79 -18.96
CA ASN A 13 9.32 -10.64 -18.78
C ASN A 13 9.98 -10.63 -17.39
N ALA A 14 9.18 -10.85 -16.35
CA ALA A 14 9.69 -10.93 -14.98
C ALA A 14 10.65 -12.13 -14.80
N GLY A 15 10.32 -13.29 -15.38
CA GLY A 15 11.18 -14.47 -15.35
C GLY A 15 12.54 -14.24 -15.99
N GLN A 16 12.61 -13.59 -17.16
CA GLN A 16 13.87 -13.27 -17.83
C GLN A 16 14.72 -12.29 -17.01
N ALA A 17 14.11 -11.23 -16.48
CA ALA A 17 14.80 -10.26 -15.66
C ALA A 17 15.38 -10.89 -14.38
N LEU A 18 14.59 -11.71 -13.68
CA LEU A 18 15.03 -12.44 -12.48
C LEU A 18 16.10 -13.47 -12.78
N ALA A 19 15.98 -14.21 -13.89
CA ALA A 19 16.99 -15.18 -14.30
C ALA A 19 18.35 -14.52 -14.60
N ALA A 20 18.36 -13.32 -15.20
CA ALA A 20 19.57 -12.53 -15.39
C ALA A 20 20.23 -12.11 -14.05
N MET A 21 19.46 -12.06 -12.97
CA MET A 21 19.93 -11.83 -11.60
C MET A 21 20.23 -13.13 -10.83
N GLY A 22 20.06 -14.31 -11.45
CA GLY A 22 20.27 -15.61 -10.80
C GLY A 22 19.15 -16.03 -9.85
N LEU A 23 17.94 -15.47 -10.00
CA LEU A 23 16.77 -15.74 -9.14
C LEU A 23 15.64 -16.41 -9.92
N SER A 24 14.91 -17.30 -9.25
CA SER A 24 13.61 -17.77 -9.76
C SER A 24 12.47 -16.82 -9.36
N ILE A 25 11.32 -16.94 -10.03
CA ILE A 25 10.08 -16.24 -9.62
C ILE A 25 9.72 -16.59 -8.17
N SER A 26 9.89 -17.85 -7.78
CA SER A 26 9.62 -18.32 -6.42
C SER A 26 10.52 -17.65 -5.38
N ASP A 27 11.79 -17.42 -5.71
CA ASP A 27 12.73 -16.74 -4.81
C ASP A 27 12.34 -15.28 -4.64
N ALA A 28 12.00 -14.59 -5.73
CA ALA A 28 11.54 -13.20 -5.68
C ALA A 28 10.25 -13.04 -4.86
N VAL A 29 9.27 -13.94 -5.05
CA VAL A 29 8.03 -13.92 -4.26
C VAL A 29 8.31 -14.16 -2.78
N ARG A 30 9.21 -15.11 -2.45
CA ARG A 30 9.60 -15.37 -1.06
C ARG A 30 10.27 -14.14 -0.44
N LEU A 31 11.21 -13.51 -1.14
CA LEU A 31 11.90 -12.30 -0.67
C LEU A 31 10.93 -11.16 -0.42
N LEU A 32 9.99 -10.93 -1.34
CA LEU A 32 8.94 -9.92 -1.20
C LEU A 32 8.13 -10.14 0.08
N LEU A 33 7.61 -11.35 0.29
CA LEU A 33 6.77 -11.66 1.46
C LEU A 33 7.56 -11.54 2.77
N THR A 34 8.81 -12.01 2.79
CA THR A 34 9.70 -11.84 3.96
C THR A 34 9.91 -10.36 4.28
N ARG A 35 10.17 -9.52 3.27
CA ARG A 35 10.41 -8.09 3.49
C ARG A 35 9.16 -7.35 3.97
N VAL A 36 8.00 -7.66 3.40
CA VAL A 36 6.71 -7.10 3.85
C VAL A 36 6.43 -7.48 5.30
N ALA A 37 6.67 -8.74 5.69
CA ALA A 37 6.49 -9.18 7.07
C ALA A 37 7.45 -8.49 8.04
N ALA A 38 8.72 -8.31 7.64
CA ALA A 38 9.73 -7.68 8.48
C ALA A 38 9.52 -6.17 8.66
N ASP A 39 9.17 -5.48 7.57
CA ASP A 39 9.11 -4.01 7.58
C ASP A 39 7.69 -3.46 7.82
N GLN A 40 6.66 -4.30 7.77
CA GLN A 40 5.26 -3.88 7.84
C GLN A 40 4.89 -2.81 6.79
N GLN A 41 5.57 -2.82 5.64
CA GLN A 41 5.33 -1.91 4.52
C GLN A 41 5.52 -2.62 3.18
N PHE A 42 4.93 -2.03 2.13
CA PHE A 42 5.21 -2.45 0.77
C PHE A 42 6.57 -1.89 0.32
N PRO A 43 7.39 -2.63 -0.45
CA PRO A 43 8.74 -2.19 -0.84
C PRO A 43 8.80 -0.97 -1.77
N PHE A 44 7.66 -0.42 -2.21
CA PHE A 44 7.59 0.81 -2.97
C PHE A 44 6.47 1.72 -2.45
N ALA A 45 6.64 3.02 -2.68
CA ALA A 45 5.66 4.02 -2.25
C ALA A 45 4.32 3.84 -2.98
N LEU A 46 3.25 3.64 -2.21
CA LEU A 46 1.88 3.66 -2.73
C LEU A 46 1.44 5.12 -2.83
N LYS A 47 1.32 5.62 -4.07
CA LYS A 47 1.04 7.05 -4.33
C LYS A 47 -0.45 7.39 -4.39
N VAL A 48 -1.31 6.41 -4.60
CA VAL A 48 -2.75 6.62 -4.77
C VAL A 48 -3.46 6.08 -3.53
N PRO A 49 -4.23 6.91 -2.80
CA PRO A 49 -5.06 6.45 -1.71
C PRO A 49 -6.05 5.38 -2.18
N ASN A 50 -6.37 4.42 -1.31
CA ASN A 50 -7.43 3.48 -1.61
C ASN A 50 -8.81 4.17 -1.55
N GLU A 51 -9.84 3.46 -2.00
CA GLU A 51 -11.20 4.01 -2.07
C GLU A 51 -11.71 4.52 -0.72
N THR A 52 -11.45 3.78 0.36
CA THR A 52 -11.85 4.18 1.72
C THR A 52 -11.19 5.49 2.14
N THR A 53 -9.88 5.62 1.92
CA THR A 53 -9.14 6.85 2.22
C THR A 53 -9.63 8.00 1.36
N LEU A 54 -9.93 7.76 0.07
CA LEU A 54 -10.45 8.79 -0.83
C LEU A 54 -11.81 9.32 -0.35
N ARG A 55 -12.72 8.42 0.08
CA ARG A 55 -14.01 8.82 0.65
C ARG A 55 -13.84 9.64 1.92
N ALA A 56 -12.98 9.21 2.84
CA ALA A 56 -12.70 9.96 4.07
C ALA A 56 -12.14 11.36 3.79
N MET A 57 -11.28 11.50 2.76
CA MET A 57 -10.78 12.81 2.33
C MET A 57 -11.90 13.70 1.77
N GLN A 58 -12.79 13.15 0.95
CA GLN A 58 -13.94 13.89 0.39
C GLN A 58 -14.93 14.32 1.49
N GLU A 59 -15.19 13.45 2.46
CA GLU A 59 -15.99 13.76 3.65
C GLU A 59 -15.34 14.91 4.44
N ALA A 60 -14.03 14.82 4.71
CA ALA A 60 -13.28 15.88 5.39
C ALA A 60 -13.35 17.22 4.63
N ASP A 61 -13.20 17.22 3.30
CA ASP A 61 -13.31 18.42 2.46
C ASP A 61 -14.69 19.07 2.55
N SER A 62 -15.76 18.27 2.71
CA SER A 62 -17.12 18.79 2.87
C SER A 62 -17.38 19.43 4.24
N ILE A 63 -16.54 19.13 5.25
CA ILE A 63 -16.69 19.55 6.66
C ILE A 63 -15.83 20.81 6.99
N ILE A 64 -15.14 21.40 6.01
CA ILE A 64 -13.99 22.35 6.11
C ILE A 64 -14.07 23.61 7.02
N ASN A 65 -15.09 23.84 7.84
CA ASN A 65 -15.17 25.00 8.74
C ASN A 65 -14.65 24.77 10.18
N ALA A 66 -14.16 23.59 10.53
CA ALA A 66 -13.66 23.31 11.88
C ALA A 66 -12.18 23.70 12.04
N ARG A 67 -11.90 24.92 12.51
CA ARG A 67 -10.58 25.32 13.00
C ARG A 67 -10.56 25.31 14.52
N PHE A 68 -9.52 24.73 15.11
CA PHE A 68 -9.33 24.66 16.56
C PHE A 68 -8.05 25.37 16.96
N ASN A 69 -8.11 26.14 18.05
CA ASN A 69 -6.96 26.89 18.57
C ASN A 69 -6.07 26.05 19.49
N THR A 70 -6.55 24.88 19.95
CA THR A 70 -5.82 23.96 20.84
C THR A 70 -6.11 22.52 20.45
N ALA A 71 -5.18 21.60 20.76
CA ALA A 71 -5.38 20.16 20.55
C ALA A 71 -6.56 19.62 21.36
N GLU A 72 -6.76 20.13 22.58
CA GLU A 72 -7.90 19.77 23.45
C GLU A 72 -9.25 20.11 22.81
N ALA A 73 -9.37 21.29 22.18
CA ALA A 73 -10.59 21.70 21.49
C ALA A 73 -10.90 20.78 20.27
N LEU A 74 -9.87 20.27 19.59
CA LEU A 74 -10.02 19.29 18.52
C LEU A 74 -10.53 17.94 19.05
N PHE A 75 -9.88 17.37 20.08
CA PHE A 75 -10.29 16.07 20.63
C PHE A 75 -11.73 16.08 21.16
N ASN A 76 -12.11 17.15 21.89
CA ASN A 76 -13.49 17.32 22.38
C ASN A 76 -14.55 17.39 21.27
N ALA A 77 -14.17 17.81 20.05
CA ALA A 77 -15.08 17.86 18.91
C ALA A 77 -15.20 16.51 18.18
N LEU A 78 -14.18 15.64 18.29
CA LEU A 78 -14.14 14.30 17.67
C LEU A 78 -14.85 13.23 18.52
N GLU A 79 -14.93 13.42 19.85
CA GLU A 79 -15.55 12.47 20.79
C GLU A 79 -17.08 12.58 20.90
N LYS A 80 -17.74 13.37 20.04
CA LYS A 80 -19.20 13.56 20.04
C LYS A 80 -19.96 12.59 19.15
#